data_AF-A0A1G7X2F7-F1
#
_entry.id   AF-A0A1G7X2F7-F1
#
_cell.length_a   1.000
_cell.length_b   1.000
_cell.length_c   1.000
_cell.angle_alpha   90.00
_cell.angle_beta   90.00
_cell.angle_gamma   90.00
#
_symmetry.space_group_name_H-M   'P 1'
#
loop_
_entity.id
_entity.type
_entity.pdbx_description
1 polymer ?
#
loop_
_entity_poly.entity_id
_entity_poly.type
_entity_poly.pdbx_seq_one_letter_code
_entity_poly.pdbx_strand_id
1 'polypeptide(L)'
;MDLKPNDHTTINRHIGARIRTHRKNRGITIQALAERIHKSRATVSKYETGEIGLDMVTLFAIASALEVTPNQLIDYRVNTPKAALPNSALKTFHNATQLYFYFYDGRYNRLKDGVINILPLESSPKPSANQQTATLTISVVTPNGKNSEIYYLGDVTYSDRLIRFSFVNQYNTLEESLLYIFNPLELRDSTYGMLCGISSADMRPCAFKCLVSLTSHPYSDELKEQLRLTKDELKESKKLNMLVIDNVL
;
A
#
# COMPACT_ATOMS: atom_id res chain seq x y z
N MET A 1 -5.78 -5.95 -26.47
CA MET A 1 -5.68 -7.19 -25.67
C MET A 1 -7.02 -7.34 -25.00
N ASP A 2 -7.90 -8.16 -25.55
CA ASP A 2 -9.27 -8.28 -25.05
C ASP A 2 -9.28 -9.08 -23.75
N LEU A 3 -9.80 -8.47 -22.68
CA LEU A 3 -10.00 -9.11 -21.39
C LEU A 3 -10.94 -10.31 -21.58
N LYS A 4 -10.63 -11.46 -20.97
CA LYS A 4 -11.51 -12.62 -21.10
C LYS A 4 -12.85 -12.32 -20.40
N PRO A 5 -13.99 -12.89 -20.84
CA PRO A 5 -15.31 -12.62 -20.25
C PRO A 5 -15.38 -12.84 -18.73
N ASN A 6 -14.55 -13.74 -18.20
CA ASN A 6 -14.46 -14.03 -16.76
C ASN A 6 -13.72 -12.92 -15.97
N ASP A 7 -12.85 -12.15 -16.63
CA ASP A 7 -12.07 -11.07 -16.03
C ASP A 7 -12.94 -9.83 -15.81
N HIS A 8 -13.83 -9.49 -16.75
CA HIS A 8 -14.77 -8.37 -16.62
C HIS A 8 -15.68 -8.51 -15.38
N THR A 9 -16.21 -9.70 -15.16
CA THR A 9 -17.08 -9.99 -14.00
C THR A 9 -16.28 -9.90 -12.69
N THR A 10 -15.02 -10.30 -12.72
CA THR A 10 -14.12 -10.23 -11.56
C THR A 10 -13.73 -8.77 -11.23
N ILE A 11 -13.42 -7.97 -12.25
CA ILE A 11 -13.13 -6.53 -12.12
C ILE A 11 -14.34 -5.79 -11.53
N ASN A 12 -15.54 -5.97 -12.11
CA ASN A 12 -16.75 -5.29 -11.64
C ASN A 12 -17.08 -5.65 -10.20
N ARG A 13 -16.88 -6.92 -9.81
CA ARG A 13 -17.11 -7.38 -8.44
C ARG A 13 -16.13 -6.76 -7.45
N HIS A 14 -14.86 -6.63 -7.84
CA HIS A 14 -13.84 -5.98 -7.02
C HIS A 14 -14.18 -4.50 -6.79
N ILE A 15 -14.45 -3.76 -7.87
CA ILE A 15 -14.83 -2.34 -7.80
C ILE A 15 -16.11 -2.17 -6.97
N GLY A 16 -17.13 -3.02 -7.20
CA GLY A 16 -18.36 -3.04 -6.41
C GLY A 16 -18.14 -3.26 -4.92
N ALA A 17 -17.24 -4.19 -4.56
CA ALA A 17 -16.87 -4.45 -3.17
C ALA A 17 -16.17 -3.24 -2.51
N ARG A 18 -15.32 -2.53 -3.25
CA ARG A 18 -14.67 -1.29 -2.78
C ARG A 18 -15.72 -0.20 -2.51
N ILE A 19 -16.62 0.06 -3.46
CA ILE A 19 -17.73 1.01 -3.31
C ILE A 19 -18.53 0.70 -2.04
N ARG A 20 -18.92 -0.57 -1.85
CA ARG A 20 -19.68 -1.02 -0.68
C ARG A 20 -18.93 -0.79 0.63
N THR A 21 -17.63 -1.06 0.63
CA THR A 21 -16.76 -0.91 1.81
C THR A 21 -16.65 0.55 2.21
N HIS A 22 -16.34 1.44 1.26
CA HIS A 22 -16.25 2.88 1.52
C HIS A 22 -17.58 3.47 1.97
N ARG A 23 -18.69 3.07 1.33
CA ARG A 23 -20.04 3.49 1.75
C ARG A 23 -20.34 3.10 3.19
N LYS A 24 -20.09 1.85 3.57
CA LYS A 24 -20.33 1.35 4.94
C LYS A 24 -19.42 2.02 5.97
N ASN A 25 -18.16 2.28 5.64
CA ASN A 25 -17.22 2.95 6.54
C ASN A 25 -17.64 4.40 6.84
N ARG A 26 -18.32 5.06 5.89
CA ARG A 26 -18.88 6.40 6.07
C ARG A 26 -20.31 6.43 6.61
N GLY A 27 -20.89 5.28 6.96
CA GLY A 27 -22.27 5.21 7.48
C GLY A 27 -23.35 5.60 6.46
N ILE A 28 -23.03 5.65 5.17
CA ILE A 28 -23.96 6.05 4.11
C ILE A 28 -24.86 4.85 3.78
N THR A 29 -26.18 5.06 3.75
CA THR A 29 -27.11 4.01 3.31
C THR A 29 -27.05 3.83 1.80
N ILE A 30 -27.43 2.66 1.30
CA ILE A 30 -27.47 2.44 -0.15
C ILE A 30 -28.44 3.40 -0.86
N GLN A 31 -29.53 3.78 -0.18
CA GLN A 31 -30.50 4.76 -0.65
C GLN A 31 -29.88 6.16 -0.74
N ALA A 32 -29.18 6.59 0.30
CA ALA A 32 -28.51 7.89 0.32
C ALA A 32 -27.41 7.99 -0.75
N LEU A 33 -26.65 6.92 -1.00
CA LEU A 33 -25.68 6.92 -2.11
C LEU A 33 -26.39 7.03 -3.47
N ALA A 34 -27.50 6.30 -3.66
CA ALA A 34 -28.29 6.33 -4.89
C ALA A 34 -28.83 7.73 -5.21
N GLU A 35 -29.34 8.42 -4.20
CA GLU A 35 -29.80 9.82 -4.31
C GLU A 35 -28.66 10.77 -4.69
N ARG A 36 -27.49 10.65 -4.05
CA ARG A 36 -26.31 11.49 -4.33
C ARG A 36 -25.78 11.35 -5.76
N ILE A 37 -25.92 10.17 -6.37
CA ILE A 37 -25.45 9.92 -7.74
C ILE A 37 -26.58 9.91 -8.79
N HIS A 38 -27.80 10.29 -8.39
CA HIS A 38 -28.99 10.30 -9.25
C HIS A 38 -29.26 8.95 -9.93
N LYS A 39 -29.17 7.85 -9.18
CA LYS A 39 -29.49 6.48 -9.63
C LYS A 39 -30.52 5.83 -8.71
N SER A 40 -31.09 4.72 -9.15
CA SER A 40 -31.99 3.94 -8.30
C SER A 40 -31.21 3.12 -7.26
N ARG A 41 -31.82 2.84 -6.11
CA ARG A 41 -31.27 1.92 -5.10
C ARG A 41 -30.89 0.57 -5.68
N ALA A 42 -31.71 0.04 -6.58
CA ALA A 42 -31.45 -1.23 -7.25
C ALA A 42 -30.19 -1.14 -8.12
N THR A 43 -30.01 -0.05 -8.87
CA THR A 43 -28.82 0.18 -9.69
C THR A 43 -27.55 0.23 -8.85
N VAL A 44 -27.56 0.96 -7.71
CA VAL A 44 -26.41 0.99 -6.79
C VAL A 44 -26.12 -0.38 -6.21
N SER A 45 -27.15 -1.17 -5.89
CA SER A 45 -26.97 -2.55 -5.43
C SER A 45 -26.27 -3.41 -6.48
N LYS A 46 -26.65 -3.26 -7.75
CA LYS A 46 -26.03 -3.99 -8.87
C LYS A 46 -24.58 -3.56 -9.12
N TYR A 47 -24.25 -2.28 -8.89
CA TYR A 47 -22.86 -1.82 -8.89
C TYR A 47 -22.08 -2.47 -7.74
N GLU A 48 -22.60 -2.45 -6.51
CA GLU A 48 -21.92 -3.02 -5.33
C GLU A 48 -21.70 -4.53 -5.40
N THR A 49 -22.56 -5.27 -6.11
CA THR A 49 -22.42 -6.72 -6.33
C THR A 49 -21.60 -7.06 -7.57
N GLY A 50 -21.31 -6.07 -8.43
CA GLY A 50 -20.67 -6.27 -9.73
C GLY A 50 -21.55 -6.97 -10.77
N GLU A 51 -22.88 -6.97 -10.58
CA GLU A 51 -23.85 -7.55 -11.52
C GLU A 51 -23.92 -6.74 -12.82
N ILE A 52 -23.71 -5.41 -12.72
CA ILE A 52 -23.60 -4.52 -13.88
C ILE A 52 -22.29 -3.74 -13.81
N GLY A 53 -21.69 -3.48 -14.97
CA GLY A 53 -20.57 -2.55 -15.09
C GLY A 53 -21.03 -1.11 -14.86
N LEU A 54 -20.07 -0.26 -14.45
CA LEU A 54 -20.25 1.18 -14.33
C LEU A 54 -19.37 1.90 -15.35
N ASP A 55 -19.84 3.03 -15.86
CA ASP A 55 -19.05 3.88 -16.75
C ASP A 55 -18.14 4.84 -15.96
N MET A 56 -17.20 5.48 -16.65
CA MET A 56 -16.24 6.40 -16.03
C MET A 56 -16.93 7.60 -15.36
N VAL A 57 -18.03 8.11 -15.93
CA VAL A 57 -18.76 9.26 -15.35
C VAL A 57 -19.39 8.85 -14.00
N THR A 58 -19.98 7.67 -13.95
CA THR A 58 -20.59 7.08 -12.77
C THR A 58 -19.53 6.73 -11.72
N LEU A 59 -18.35 6.25 -12.14
CA LEU A 59 -17.22 6.01 -11.23
C LEU A 59 -16.84 7.29 -10.48
N PHE A 60 -16.65 8.38 -11.21
CA PHE A 60 -16.27 9.67 -10.62
C PHE A 60 -17.40 10.26 -9.76
N ALA A 61 -18.66 10.11 -10.18
CA ALA A 61 -19.81 10.52 -9.37
C ALA A 61 -19.88 9.75 -8.03
N ILE A 62 -19.66 8.44 -8.05
CA ILE A 62 -19.60 7.61 -6.84
C ILE A 62 -18.40 7.99 -5.97
N ALA A 63 -17.23 8.16 -6.56
CA ALA A 63 -16.03 8.58 -5.85
C ALA A 63 -16.24 9.92 -5.14
N SER A 64 -16.81 10.90 -5.83
CA SER A 64 -17.17 12.20 -5.25
C SER A 64 -18.22 12.07 -4.16
N ALA A 65 -19.28 11.28 -4.35
CA ALA A 65 -20.34 11.10 -3.35
C ALA A 65 -19.86 10.38 -2.08
N LEU A 66 -18.81 9.59 -2.21
CA LEU A 66 -18.11 8.89 -1.14
C LEU A 66 -16.88 9.64 -0.63
N GLU A 67 -16.57 10.84 -1.17
CA GLU A 67 -15.39 11.64 -0.82
C GLU A 67 -14.10 10.78 -0.82
N VAL A 68 -13.91 10.04 -1.90
CA VAL A 68 -12.70 9.24 -2.20
C VAL A 68 -12.22 9.58 -3.60
N THR A 69 -10.98 9.24 -3.91
CA THR A 69 -10.47 9.34 -5.29
C THR A 69 -10.96 8.13 -6.11
N PRO A 70 -11.18 8.28 -7.43
CA PRO A 70 -11.53 7.15 -8.30
C PRO A 70 -10.52 6.00 -8.18
N ASN A 71 -9.22 6.31 -8.02
CA ASN A 71 -8.14 5.33 -7.86
C ASN A 71 -8.36 4.38 -6.68
N GLN A 72 -8.96 4.85 -5.58
CA GLN A 72 -9.29 4.02 -4.41
C GLN A 72 -10.41 3.00 -4.70
N LEU A 73 -11.18 3.19 -5.78
CA LEU A 73 -12.23 2.26 -6.20
C LEU A 73 -11.77 1.26 -7.28
N ILE A 74 -10.70 1.59 -8.02
CA ILE A 74 -10.23 0.82 -9.19
C ILE A 74 -8.86 0.16 -8.99
N ASP A 75 -8.50 -0.19 -7.76
CA ASP A 75 -7.23 -0.84 -7.42
C ASP A 75 -7.12 -2.31 -7.89
N TYR A 76 -8.04 -2.77 -8.74
CA TYR A 76 -8.00 -4.11 -9.31
C TYR A 76 -6.76 -4.30 -10.19
N ARG A 77 -6.01 -5.35 -9.90
CA ARG A 77 -4.85 -5.76 -10.70
C ARG A 77 -5.24 -6.92 -11.59
N VAL A 78 -5.18 -6.68 -12.91
CA VAL A 78 -5.21 -7.78 -13.87
C VAL A 78 -3.97 -8.62 -13.59
N ASN A 79 -4.17 -9.88 -13.17
CA ASN A 79 -3.12 -10.89 -13.18
C ASN A 79 -2.76 -11.14 -14.64
N THR A 80 -1.97 -10.25 -15.24
CA THR A 80 -1.30 -10.58 -16.48
C THR A 80 -0.33 -11.69 -16.10
N PRO A 81 -0.40 -12.89 -16.74
CA PRO A 81 0.72 -13.80 -16.66
C PRO A 81 1.89 -13.03 -17.21
N LYS A 82 2.74 -12.53 -16.31
CA LYS A 82 3.98 -11.83 -16.64
C LYS A 82 4.67 -12.83 -17.56
N ALA A 83 4.85 -12.48 -18.83
CA ALA A 83 5.73 -13.24 -19.70
C ALA A 83 6.96 -13.51 -18.85
N ALA A 84 7.26 -14.79 -18.62
CA ALA A 84 8.41 -15.16 -17.81
C ALA A 84 9.56 -14.34 -18.39
N LEU A 85 10.03 -13.34 -17.63
CA LEU A 85 11.28 -12.69 -17.97
C LEU A 85 12.24 -13.85 -18.20
N PRO A 86 12.99 -13.88 -19.32
CA PRO A 86 13.89 -14.98 -19.59
C PRO A 86 14.67 -15.26 -18.32
N ASN A 87 14.58 -16.50 -17.81
CA ASN A 87 15.25 -16.96 -16.60
C ASN A 87 16.73 -16.53 -16.66
N SER A 88 17.09 -15.40 -16.04
CA SER A 88 18.49 -14.96 -15.82
C SER A 88 18.64 -13.65 -15.05
N ALA A 89 17.62 -12.78 -14.96
CA ALA A 89 17.75 -11.57 -14.13
C ALA A 89 17.42 -11.88 -12.67
N LEU A 90 18.44 -11.93 -11.82
CA LEU A 90 18.26 -11.97 -10.35
C LEU A 90 17.30 -10.85 -9.93
N LYS A 91 16.25 -11.19 -9.18
CA LYS A 91 15.37 -10.19 -8.56
C LYS A 91 16.15 -9.52 -7.44
N THR A 92 16.20 -8.20 -7.50
CA THR A 92 16.83 -7.35 -6.48
C THR A 92 15.85 -6.24 -6.12
N PHE A 93 16.11 -5.52 -5.03
CA PHE A 93 15.28 -4.38 -4.66
C PHE A 93 15.28 -3.28 -5.73
N HIS A 94 16.33 -3.20 -6.56
CA HIS A 94 16.44 -2.23 -7.65
C HIS A 94 15.49 -2.52 -8.82
N ASN A 95 15.25 -3.79 -9.15
CA ASN A 95 14.41 -4.18 -10.29
C ASN A 95 13.04 -4.76 -9.89
N ALA A 96 12.74 -4.76 -8.60
CA ALA A 96 11.47 -5.22 -8.08
C ALA A 96 10.32 -4.31 -8.55
N THR A 97 9.26 -4.93 -9.07
CA THR A 97 8.00 -4.23 -9.37
C THR A 97 7.03 -4.24 -8.19
N GLN A 98 7.31 -5.07 -7.19
CA GLN A 98 6.51 -5.23 -5.99
C GLN A 98 7.42 -5.62 -4.83
N LEU A 99 7.18 -5.03 -3.67
CA LEU A 99 7.84 -5.33 -2.40
C LEU A 99 6.78 -5.52 -1.31
N TYR A 100 7.11 -6.35 -0.34
CA TYR A 100 6.31 -6.55 0.87
C TYR A 100 6.93 -5.75 2.01
N PHE A 101 6.10 -5.09 2.79
CA PHE A 101 6.51 -4.16 3.84
C PHE A 101 5.84 -4.54 5.15
N TYR A 102 6.62 -4.58 6.23
CA TYR A 102 6.13 -5.00 7.55
C TYR A 102 6.67 -4.07 8.64
N PHE A 103 5.84 -3.71 9.60
CA PHE A 103 6.27 -3.02 10.82
C PHE A 103 5.39 -3.38 12.01
N TYR A 104 5.93 -3.21 13.20
CA TYR A 104 5.21 -3.49 14.45
C TYR A 104 4.80 -2.19 15.15
N ASP A 105 3.50 -2.08 15.42
CA ASP A 105 2.91 -0.95 16.13
C ASP A 105 2.60 -1.35 17.59
N GLY A 106 3.52 -1.00 18.48
CA GLY A 106 3.45 -1.37 19.90
C GLY A 106 2.25 -0.79 20.65
N ARG A 107 1.67 0.33 20.17
CA ARG A 107 0.49 0.95 20.81
C ARG A 107 -0.75 0.06 20.71
N TYR A 108 -0.85 -0.68 19.61
CA TYR A 108 -1.95 -1.60 19.35
C TYR A 108 -1.56 -3.07 19.51
N ASN A 109 -0.28 -3.35 19.82
CA ASN A 109 0.31 -4.70 19.84
C ASN A 109 0.05 -5.46 18.53
N ARG A 110 0.25 -4.79 17.39
CA ARG A 110 -0.11 -5.32 16.06
C ARG A 110 1.04 -5.23 15.08
N LEU A 111 1.23 -6.33 14.36
CA LEU A 111 1.98 -6.34 13.12
C LEU A 111 1.11 -5.75 12.01
N LYS A 112 1.68 -4.85 11.22
CA LYS A 112 1.05 -4.27 10.04
C LYS A 112 1.84 -4.71 8.82
N ASP A 113 1.12 -5.15 7.80
CA ASP A 113 1.66 -5.55 6.52
C ASP A 113 1.18 -4.60 5.43
N GLY A 114 2.01 -4.44 4.41
CA GLY A 114 1.71 -3.62 3.26
C GLY A 114 2.41 -4.11 2.01
N VAL A 115 1.90 -3.64 0.87
CA VAL A 115 2.44 -3.94 -0.45
C VAL A 115 2.86 -2.63 -1.09
N ILE A 116 4.14 -2.53 -1.41
CA ILE A 116 4.69 -1.45 -2.21
C ILE A 116 4.73 -1.92 -3.65
N ASN A 117 4.23 -1.09 -4.57
CA ASN A 117 4.24 -1.39 -5.98
C ASN A 117 4.93 -0.27 -6.72
N ILE A 118 5.89 -0.64 -7.56
CA ILE A 118 6.74 0.28 -8.30
C ILE A 118 6.28 0.23 -9.75
N LEU A 119 5.83 1.38 -10.25
CA LEU A 119 5.38 1.49 -11.63
C LEU A 119 6.58 1.48 -12.58
N PRO A 120 6.45 0.87 -13.77
CA PRO A 120 7.48 0.95 -14.80
C PRO A 120 7.87 2.41 -15.07
N LEU A 121 9.14 2.66 -15.37
CA LEU A 121 9.66 4.00 -15.64
C LEU A 121 8.85 4.73 -16.73
N GLU A 122 8.45 4.01 -17.77
CA GLU A 122 7.62 4.49 -18.89
C GLU A 122 6.24 5.01 -18.46
N SER A 123 5.73 4.54 -17.32
CA SER A 123 4.43 4.94 -16.77
C SER A 123 4.55 6.09 -15.77
N SER A 124 5.76 6.57 -15.47
CA SER A 124 5.97 7.65 -14.50
C SER A 124 5.74 9.03 -15.15
N PRO A 125 4.95 9.93 -14.55
CA PRO A 125 4.59 11.23 -15.13
C PRO A 125 5.78 12.18 -15.30
N LYS A 126 6.88 11.95 -14.57
CA LYS A 126 8.17 12.61 -14.74
C LYS A 126 9.28 11.56 -14.69
N PRO A 127 9.64 10.93 -15.82
CA PRO A 127 10.66 9.90 -15.83
C PRO A 127 12.01 10.54 -15.52
N SER A 128 12.64 10.11 -14.43
CA SER A 128 14.06 10.37 -14.18
C SER A 128 14.75 9.03 -14.00
N ALA A 129 16.03 8.94 -14.38
CA ALA A 129 16.76 7.66 -14.38
C ALA A 129 16.72 6.95 -13.01
N ASN A 130 16.62 7.70 -11.92
CA ASN A 130 16.69 7.18 -10.56
C ASN A 130 15.39 7.34 -9.75
N GLN A 131 14.31 7.85 -10.35
CA GLN A 131 13.04 8.06 -9.64
C GLN A 131 11.87 7.47 -10.44
N GLN A 132 11.06 6.65 -9.77
CA GLN A 132 9.87 6.03 -10.35
C GLN A 132 8.67 6.22 -9.43
N THR A 133 7.47 6.26 -10.01
CA THR A 133 6.24 6.31 -9.19
C THR A 133 6.04 5.00 -8.44
N ALA A 134 5.64 5.12 -7.17
CA ALA A 134 5.33 3.99 -6.31
C ALA A 134 4.01 4.23 -5.57
N THR A 135 3.34 3.13 -5.23
CA THR A 135 2.14 3.13 -4.38
C THR A 135 2.38 2.21 -3.20
N LEU A 136 1.90 2.59 -2.02
CA LEU A 136 1.92 1.74 -0.83
C LEU A 136 0.49 1.53 -0.32
N THR A 137 0.10 0.27 -0.15
CA THR A 137 -1.14 -0.10 0.53
C THR A 137 -0.79 -0.78 1.84
N ILE A 138 -1.30 -0.29 2.96
CA ILE A 138 -1.14 -0.90 4.29
C ILE A 138 -2.48 -1.46 4.72
N SER A 139 -2.53 -2.76 5.01
CA SER A 139 -3.71 -3.42 5.56
C SER A 139 -3.70 -3.32 7.08
N VAL A 140 -4.81 -2.90 7.65
CA VAL A 140 -4.99 -2.80 9.10
C VAL A 140 -6.27 -3.50 9.50
N VAL A 141 -6.14 -4.62 10.20
CA VAL A 141 -7.28 -5.25 10.88
C VAL A 141 -7.66 -4.40 12.09
N THR A 142 -8.85 -3.82 12.09
CA THR A 142 -9.41 -3.04 13.21
C THR A 142 -9.85 -3.97 14.35
N PRO A 143 -9.98 -3.48 15.61
CA PRO A 143 -10.46 -4.28 16.74
C PRO A 143 -11.81 -4.97 16.49
N ASN A 144 -12.65 -4.39 15.63
CA ASN A 144 -13.97 -4.92 15.29
C ASN A 144 -13.93 -5.90 14.10
N GLY A 145 -12.75 -6.37 13.70
CA GLY A 145 -12.55 -7.31 12.58
C GLY A 145 -12.71 -6.70 11.19
N LYS A 146 -12.95 -5.39 11.05
CA LYS A 146 -12.95 -4.73 9.74
C LYS A 146 -11.52 -4.57 9.24
N ASN A 147 -11.25 -4.91 7.98
CA ASN A 147 -9.98 -4.56 7.34
C ASN A 147 -10.07 -3.12 6.80
N SER A 148 -9.09 -2.30 7.15
CA SER A 148 -8.94 -0.94 6.65
C SER A 148 -7.66 -0.87 5.84
N GLU A 149 -7.75 -0.41 4.60
CA GLU A 149 -6.59 -0.23 3.74
C GLU A 149 -6.24 1.26 3.64
N ILE A 150 -5.05 1.60 4.10
CA ILE A 150 -4.49 2.94 3.95
C ILE A 150 -3.69 2.95 2.65
N TYR A 151 -3.97 3.94 1.80
CA TYR A 151 -3.37 4.04 0.48
C TYR A 151 -2.51 5.30 0.39
N TYR A 152 -1.29 5.10 -0.09
CA TYR A 152 -0.31 6.14 -0.30
C TYR A 152 0.15 6.13 -1.76
N LEU A 153 0.44 7.33 -2.26
CA LEU A 153 1.03 7.56 -3.57
C LEU A 153 2.29 8.39 -3.40
N GLY A 154 3.31 8.08 -4.18
CA GLY A 154 4.50 8.90 -4.28
C GLY A 154 5.52 8.23 -5.17
N ASP A 155 6.75 8.12 -4.69
CA ASP A 155 7.87 7.77 -5.54
C ASP A 155 8.98 7.03 -4.79
N VAL A 156 9.70 6.21 -5.55
CA VAL A 156 10.93 5.55 -5.13
C VAL A 156 12.11 6.26 -5.77
N THR A 157 13.14 6.54 -4.98
CA THR A 157 14.43 7.08 -5.42
C THR A 157 15.53 6.05 -5.13
N TYR A 158 16.26 5.65 -6.16
CA TYR A 158 17.37 4.70 -6.04
C TYR A 158 18.70 5.43 -5.86
N SER A 159 19.47 4.98 -4.89
CA SER A 159 20.88 5.37 -4.70
C SER A 159 21.73 4.13 -4.43
N ASP A 160 23.05 4.28 -4.49
CA ASP A 160 23.98 3.14 -4.39
C ASP A 160 23.80 2.33 -3.09
N ARG A 161 23.52 3.01 -1.97
CA ARG A 161 23.42 2.38 -0.64
C ARG A 161 22.02 2.32 -0.07
N LEU A 162 21.14 3.22 -0.49
CA LEU A 162 19.80 3.37 0.07
C LEU A 162 18.77 3.45 -1.04
N ILE A 163 17.61 2.88 -0.79
CA ILE A 163 16.41 3.11 -1.58
C ILE A 163 15.46 3.89 -0.69
N ARG A 164 15.02 5.05 -1.18
CA ARG A 164 14.12 5.95 -0.45
C ARG A 164 12.77 5.93 -1.11
N PHE A 165 11.71 5.78 -0.34
CA PHE A 165 10.34 6.01 -0.79
C PHE A 165 9.78 7.26 -0.10
N SER A 166 9.16 8.14 -0.87
CA SER A 166 8.34 9.25 -0.38
C SER A 166 6.89 8.91 -0.67
N PHE A 167 6.03 8.97 0.33
CA PHE A 167 4.64 8.55 0.23
C PHE A 167 3.73 9.57 0.89
N VAL A 168 2.70 10.02 0.18
CA VAL A 168 1.66 10.90 0.72
C VAL A 168 0.39 10.11 0.90
N ASN A 169 -0.20 10.15 2.09
CA ASN A 169 -1.48 9.48 2.36
C ASN A 169 -2.59 10.14 1.53
N GLN A 170 -3.35 9.34 0.79
CA GLN A 170 -4.41 9.84 -0.08
C GLN A 170 -5.72 10.17 0.64
N TYR A 171 -5.86 9.80 1.92
CA TYR A 171 -6.95 10.23 2.78
C TYR A 171 -6.62 11.52 3.55
N ASN A 172 -5.37 11.69 3.96
CA ASN A 172 -4.89 12.87 4.67
C ASN A 172 -3.56 13.33 4.08
N THR A 173 -3.61 14.30 3.17
CA THR A 173 -2.42 14.76 2.44
C THR A 173 -1.39 15.49 3.32
N LEU A 174 -1.72 15.81 4.58
CA LEU A 174 -0.75 16.31 5.56
C LEU A 174 0.17 15.20 6.09
N GLU A 175 -0.22 13.93 5.93
CA GLU A 175 0.58 12.78 6.31
C GLU A 175 1.50 12.38 5.15
N GLU A 176 2.76 12.77 5.29
CA GLU A 176 3.87 12.25 4.49
C GLU A 176 4.65 11.20 5.27
N SER A 177 4.97 10.10 4.60
CA SER A 177 5.76 9.00 5.10
C SER A 177 7.01 8.84 4.25
N LEU A 178 8.16 8.73 4.92
CA LEU A 178 9.46 8.47 4.31
C LEU A 178 9.93 7.09 4.73
N LEU A 179 10.21 6.22 3.77
CA LEU A 179 10.78 4.90 4.02
C LEU A 179 12.19 4.85 3.47
N TYR A 180 13.16 4.55 4.33
CA TYR A 180 14.54 4.25 3.93
C TYR A 180 14.80 2.76 4.11
N ILE A 181 15.25 2.10 3.05
CA ILE A 181 15.79 0.74 3.12
C ILE A 181 17.21 0.72 2.56
N PHE A 182 17.99 -0.27 2.98
CA PHE A 182 19.29 -0.50 2.36
C PHE A 182 19.11 -1.07 0.96
N ASN A 183 20.04 -0.71 0.07
CA ASN A 183 20.25 -1.42 -1.18
C ASN A 183 21.36 -2.47 -0.92
N PRO A 184 21.03 -3.75 -0.71
CA PRO A 184 22.03 -4.74 -0.34
C PRO A 184 23.02 -4.97 -1.49
N LEU A 185 24.31 -5.00 -1.18
CA LEU A 185 25.35 -5.38 -2.15
C LEU A 185 25.37 -6.90 -2.42
N GLU A 186 24.85 -7.66 -1.47
CA GLU A 186 24.68 -9.12 -1.56
C GLU A 186 23.25 -9.47 -1.94
N LEU A 187 23.07 -10.62 -2.58
CA LEU A 187 21.74 -11.13 -2.86
C LEU A 187 21.04 -11.50 -1.54
N ARG A 188 20.01 -10.74 -1.18
CA ARG A 188 19.17 -10.99 -0.01
C ARG A 188 17.71 -10.74 -0.37
N ASP A 189 16.83 -11.54 0.23
CA ASP A 189 15.39 -11.45 -0.02
C ASP A 189 14.71 -10.39 0.85
N SER A 190 15.35 -9.99 1.95
CA SER A 190 14.82 -9.00 2.90
C SER A 190 15.87 -7.96 3.25
N THR A 191 15.43 -6.82 3.75
CA THR A 191 16.27 -5.78 4.34
C THR A 191 15.48 -5.03 5.41
N TYR A 192 16.14 -4.63 6.49
CA TYR A 192 15.54 -3.71 7.46
C TYR A 192 15.51 -2.29 6.89
N GLY A 193 14.60 -1.50 7.45
CA GLY A 193 14.47 -0.11 7.11
C GLY A 193 13.88 0.72 8.23
N MET A 194 13.80 2.02 7.96
CA MET A 194 13.18 2.99 8.84
C MET A 194 12.01 3.66 8.10
N LEU A 195 10.80 3.48 8.63
CA LEU A 195 9.62 4.24 8.22
C LEU A 195 9.48 5.44 9.15
N CYS A 196 9.68 6.65 8.64
CA CYS A 196 9.42 7.91 9.32
C CYS A 196 8.07 8.48 8.88
N GLY A 197 7.33 9.06 9.80
CA GLY A 197 6.08 9.75 9.50
C GLY A 197 5.50 10.39 10.75
N ILE A 198 4.20 10.62 10.74
CA ILE A 198 3.46 11.08 11.91
C ILE A 198 2.61 9.96 12.49
N SER A 199 2.53 9.94 13.81
CA SER A 199 1.70 9.02 14.56
C SER A 199 0.23 9.32 14.30
N SER A 200 -0.51 8.32 13.82
CA SER A 200 -1.96 8.41 13.63
C SER A 200 -2.76 8.64 14.93
N ALA A 201 -2.15 8.46 16.10
CA ALA A 201 -2.85 8.55 17.40
C ALA A 201 -2.77 9.94 18.03
N ASP A 202 -1.63 10.63 17.87
CA ASP A 202 -1.32 11.88 18.58
C ASP A 202 -0.53 12.88 17.72
N MET A 203 -0.40 12.62 16.41
CA MET A 203 0.28 13.47 15.42
C MET A 203 1.76 13.74 15.71
N ARG A 204 2.37 13.00 16.64
CA ARG A 204 3.79 13.15 16.93
C ARG A 204 4.64 12.55 15.81
N PRO A 205 5.74 13.20 15.40
CA PRO A 205 6.73 12.57 14.54
C PRO A 205 7.23 11.28 15.18
N CYS A 206 7.26 10.21 14.40
CA CYS A 206 7.73 8.91 14.87
C CYS A 206 8.44 8.16 13.74
N ALA A 207 9.28 7.22 14.14
CA ALA A 207 9.93 6.29 13.23
C ALA A 207 9.71 4.85 13.70
N PHE A 208 9.40 3.97 12.77
CA PHE A 208 9.27 2.53 12.99
C PHE A 208 10.45 1.80 12.35
N LYS A 209 10.99 0.83 13.08
CA LYS A 209 11.76 -0.26 12.46
C LYS A 209 10.80 -1.07 11.58
N CYS A 210 11.22 -1.34 10.36
CA CYS A 210 10.43 -2.10 9.40
C CYS A 210 11.29 -3.13 8.68
N LEU A 211 10.64 -4.11 8.08
CA LEU A 211 11.23 -5.11 7.21
C LEU A 211 10.61 -4.96 5.83
N VAL A 212 11.45 -4.89 4.79
CA VAL A 212 11.02 -4.93 3.39
C VAL A 212 11.57 -6.18 2.72
N SER A 213 10.71 -6.90 2.00
CA SER A 213 11.05 -8.19 1.39
C SER A 213 10.60 -8.28 -0.07
N LEU A 214 11.37 -9.03 -0.86
CA LEU A 214 11.03 -9.44 -2.23
C LEU A 214 9.91 -10.51 -2.23
N THR A 215 9.71 -11.21 -1.11
CA THR A 215 8.72 -12.28 -0.97
C THR A 215 7.78 -12.04 0.21
N SER A 216 6.57 -12.60 0.13
CA SER A 216 5.59 -12.45 1.21
C SER A 216 5.96 -13.35 2.39
N HIS A 217 5.93 -12.80 3.59
CA HIS A 217 6.04 -13.55 4.84
C HIS A 217 4.66 -13.68 5.50
N PRO A 218 4.28 -14.88 5.98
CA PRO A 218 3.10 -15.02 6.82
C PRO A 218 3.32 -14.35 8.17
N TYR A 219 2.23 -14.03 8.87
CA TYR A 219 2.32 -13.61 10.26
C TYR A 219 2.96 -14.72 11.10
N SER A 220 3.98 -14.37 11.87
CA SER A 220 4.60 -15.25 12.86
C SER A 220 5.12 -14.43 14.04
N ASP A 221 5.27 -15.07 15.20
CA ASP A 221 5.83 -14.41 16.38
C ASP A 221 7.32 -14.09 16.17
N GLU A 222 8.04 -14.87 15.38
CA GLU A 222 9.43 -14.59 14.99
C GLU A 222 9.53 -13.29 14.18
N LEU A 223 8.66 -13.11 13.17
CA LEU A 223 8.61 -11.87 12.40
C LEU A 223 8.27 -10.66 13.28
N LYS A 224 7.35 -10.84 14.24
CA LYS A 224 7.01 -9.80 15.21
C LYS A 224 8.21 -9.42 16.09
N GLU A 225 8.97 -10.39 16.59
CA GLU A 225 10.16 -10.12 17.39
C GLU A 225 11.28 -9.45 16.58
N GLN A 226 11.48 -9.82 15.30
CA GLN A 226 12.43 -9.15 14.40
C GLN A 226 12.15 -7.65 14.21
N LEU A 227 10.86 -7.28 14.22
CA LEU A 227 10.41 -5.90 14.04
C LEU A 227 10.50 -5.05 15.33
N ARG A 228 10.82 -5.66 16.47
CA ARG A 228 11.02 -4.93 17.73
C ARG A 228 12.41 -4.30 17.78
N LEU A 229 12.48 -3.16 18.46
CA LEU A 229 13.76 -2.54 18.81
C LEU A 229 14.43 -3.37 19.92
N THR A 230 15.67 -3.74 19.68
CA THR A 230 16.50 -4.49 20.61
C THR A 230 17.14 -3.59 21.66
N LYS A 231 17.63 -4.18 22.75
CA LYS A 231 18.36 -3.43 23.78
C LYS A 231 19.64 -2.80 23.24
N ASP A 232 20.31 -3.45 22.30
CA ASP A 232 21.56 -2.98 21.72
C ASP A 232 21.32 -1.80 20.76
N GLU A 233 20.31 -1.89 19.88
CA GLU A 233 19.88 -0.76 19.03
C GLU A 233 19.51 0.48 19.87
N LEU A 234 18.78 0.28 20.98
CA LEU A 234 18.43 1.38 21.89
C LEU A 234 19.64 1.95 22.63
N LYS A 235 20.59 1.10 23.03
CA LYS A 235 21.83 1.51 23.69
C LYS A 235 22.71 2.32 22.74
N GLU A 236 22.85 1.88 21.50
CA GLU A 236 23.57 2.61 20.45
C GLU A 236 22.86 3.91 20.11
N SER A 237 21.54 3.89 19.92
CA SER A 237 20.77 5.10 19.62
C SER A 237 20.92 6.15 20.73
N LYS A 238 20.90 5.71 21.99
CA LYS A 238 21.17 6.57 23.15
C LYS A 238 22.61 7.11 23.16
N LYS A 239 23.60 6.27 22.82
CA LYS A 239 25.01 6.66 22.77
C LYS A 239 25.28 7.70 21.68
N LEU A 240 24.68 7.52 20.49
CA LEU A 240 24.86 8.40 19.34
C LEU A 240 23.92 9.61 19.35
N ASN A 241 22.91 9.60 20.22
CA ASN A 241 21.79 10.56 20.20
C ASN A 241 21.11 10.62 18.82
N MET A 242 20.94 9.45 18.19
CA MET A 242 20.41 9.28 16.84
C MET A 242 19.68 7.95 16.77
N LEU A 243 18.50 7.90 16.15
CA LEU A 243 17.84 6.61 15.89
C LEU A 243 18.52 5.94 14.69
N VAL A 244 19.06 4.74 14.90
CA VAL A 244 19.78 3.98 13.88
C VAL A 244 19.09 2.64 13.68
N ILE A 245 19.02 2.21 12.41
CA ILE A 245 18.58 0.87 12.02
C ILE A 245 19.78 0.18 11.38
N ASP A 246 20.11 -1.01 11.87
CA ASP A 246 21.18 -1.81 11.32
C ASP A 246 20.76 -2.56 10.05
N ASN A 247 21.72 -2.79 9.17
CA ASN A 247 21.56 -3.57 7.95
C ASN A 247 21.87 -5.06 8.15
N VAL A 248 21.97 -5.52 9.39
CA VAL A 248 22.24 -6.91 9.74
C VAL A 248 20.92 -7.57 10.08
N LEU A 249 20.51 -8.56 9.26
CA LEU A 249 19.32 -9.38 9.47
C LEU A 249 19.56 -10.48 10.50
#